data_AF-F1M337-F1
#
_entry.id   AF-F1M337-F1
#
_cell.length_a   1.000
_cell.length_b   1.000
_cell.length_c   1.000
_cell.angle_alpha   90.00
_cell.angle_beta   90.00
_cell.angle_gamma   90.00
#
_symmetry.space_group_name_H-M   'P 1'
#
loop_
_entity.id
_entity.type
_entity.pdbx_description
1 polymer ?
#
loop_
_entity_poly.entity_id
_entity_poly.type
_entity_poly.pdbx_seq_one_letter_code
_entity_poly.pdbx_strand_id
1 'polypeptide(L)'
;MFARLRRCFGRVDVDGEESRVKQRKPQSNDGHRMRSWGMWKACRQTPSLESVLNKVQANKEEERLNRELELTTKEKNELTDRLLYVTGGSMNKSPYFRPNPFYENLKIKENEVMSLLHNLHTNNIEHREKFQELKKETNFYRNLHSRLLMDQACMKKKLVTLKQESKELQRYLFELNPNDEDGQEKTSNLQTQQNLVSETTGDME
;
A
#
# COMPACT_ATOMS: atom_id res chain seq x y z
N MET A 1 17.46 4.74 -13.72
CA MET A 1 18.54 4.88 -12.72
C MET A 1 18.18 4.44 -11.29
N PHE A 2 16.92 4.05 -10.99
CA PHE A 2 16.52 3.53 -9.67
C PHE A 2 16.60 2.00 -9.48
N ALA A 3 17.00 1.23 -10.51
CA ALA A 3 17.06 -0.23 -10.44
C ALA A 3 18.38 -0.78 -9.85
N ARG A 4 19.40 0.06 -9.62
CA ARG A 4 20.74 -0.38 -9.13
C ARG A 4 20.92 -0.33 -7.62
N LEU A 5 20.00 0.26 -6.86
CA LEU A 5 20.12 0.39 -5.40
C LEU A 5 19.54 -0.79 -4.59
N ARG A 6 18.89 -1.77 -5.24
CA ARG A 6 18.29 -2.94 -4.56
C ARG A 6 19.27 -4.11 -4.34
N ARG A 7 20.58 -3.89 -4.42
CA ARG A 7 21.60 -4.95 -4.28
C ARG A 7 22.40 -4.88 -2.98
N CYS A 8 22.16 -3.90 -2.11
CA CYS A 8 22.91 -3.73 -0.85
C CYS A 8 22.13 -4.08 0.42
N PHE A 9 20.85 -4.41 0.31
CA PHE A 9 20.05 -4.91 1.44
C PHE A 9 19.51 -6.28 1.08
N GLY A 10 20.35 -7.29 1.32
CA GLY A 10 19.96 -8.69 1.24
C GLY A 10 18.76 -8.94 2.15
N ARG A 11 17.75 -9.59 1.58
CA ARG A 11 16.60 -10.14 2.28
C ARG A 11 17.10 -11.10 3.34
N VAL A 12 16.76 -10.86 4.60
CA VAL A 12 16.65 -11.93 5.59
C VAL A 12 15.21 -12.39 5.51
N ASP A 13 15.02 -13.61 5.02
CA ASP A 13 13.73 -14.29 5.05
C ASP A 13 13.35 -14.48 6.53
N VAL A 14 12.26 -13.84 6.94
CA VAL A 14 11.62 -14.08 8.24
C VAL A 14 10.35 -14.87 7.94
N ASP A 15 10.52 -16.18 7.82
CA ASP A 15 9.41 -17.11 8.00
C ASP A 15 9.00 -17.07 9.47
N GLY A 16 7.71 -16.83 9.68
CA GLY A 16 7.11 -16.80 11.00
C GLY A 16 7.03 -18.19 11.60
N GLU A 17 7.56 -18.32 12.81
CA GLU A 17 6.97 -19.20 13.81
C GLU A 17 6.96 -18.53 15.19
N GLU A 18 5.78 -18.55 15.78
CA GLU A 18 5.41 -18.06 17.09
C GLU A 18 6.00 -18.97 18.17
N SER A 19 7.19 -18.65 18.71
CA SER A 19 7.79 -19.47 19.78
C SER A 19 7.57 -18.86 21.16
N ARG A 20 6.65 -19.47 21.90
CA ARG A 20 6.31 -19.20 23.31
C ARG A 20 7.55 -19.13 24.21
N VAL A 21 7.53 -18.13 25.10
CA VAL A 21 8.38 -18.02 26.29
C VAL A 21 8.37 -19.33 27.08
N LYS A 22 9.55 -19.93 27.25
CA LYS A 22 9.84 -20.86 28.35
C LYS A 22 11.21 -20.51 28.92
N GLN A 23 11.20 -20.03 30.16
CA GLN A 23 12.39 -19.94 31.00
C GLN A 23 13.09 -21.31 31.05
N ARG A 24 14.38 -21.36 30.72
CA ARG A 24 15.23 -22.52 30.99
C ARG A 24 16.14 -22.22 32.17
N LYS A 25 15.97 -23.00 33.24
CA LYS A 25 16.94 -23.18 34.32
C LYS A 25 18.19 -23.89 33.76
N PRO A 26 19.40 -23.65 34.27
CA PRO A 26 20.54 -24.49 33.94
C PRO A 26 20.34 -25.86 34.60
N GLN A 27 20.12 -26.87 33.77
CA GLN A 27 20.04 -28.27 34.16
C GLN A 27 21.47 -28.84 34.10
N SER A 28 21.94 -29.38 35.22
CA SER A 28 23.21 -30.11 35.31
C SER A 28 23.13 -31.37 34.44
N ASN A 29 24.10 -31.53 33.53
CA ASN A 29 24.28 -32.79 32.83
C ASN A 29 25.62 -33.41 33.26
N ASP A 30 25.50 -34.28 34.25
CA ASP A 30 26.34 -35.47 34.37
C ASP A 30 26.10 -36.36 33.14
N GLY A 31 27.18 -36.84 32.53
CA GLY A 31 27.09 -37.64 31.31
C GLY A 31 28.44 -38.04 30.72
N HIS A 32 29.19 -38.81 31.51
CA HIS A 32 30.26 -39.75 31.13
C HIS A 32 30.82 -39.70 29.70
N ARG A 33 32.12 -39.40 29.61
CA ARG A 33 33.00 -40.15 28.69
C ARG A 33 34.18 -40.73 29.45
N MET A 34 34.00 -41.99 29.76
CA MET A 34 34.98 -42.93 30.29
C MET A 34 36.20 -42.97 29.36
N ARG A 35 37.35 -42.49 29.84
CA ARG A 35 38.68 -42.83 29.32
C ARG A 35 39.57 -43.20 30.49
N SER A 36 39.50 -44.48 30.83
CA SER A 36 40.65 -45.34 31.15
C SER A 36 41.98 -44.63 31.44
N TRP A 37 42.22 -44.32 32.72
CA TRP A 37 43.55 -44.34 33.33
C TRP A 37 43.48 -45.17 34.62
N GLY A 38 42.93 -46.38 34.47
CA GLY A 38 43.29 -47.50 35.33
C GLY A 38 44.71 -47.92 34.95
N MET A 39 45.56 -48.11 35.97
CA MET A 39 47.03 -48.13 35.86
C MET A 39 47.49 -46.70 35.56
N TRP A 40 48.16 -45.97 36.44
CA TRP A 40 49.48 -46.21 37.00
C TRP A 40 49.54 -45.58 38.41
N LYS A 41 50.40 -46.11 39.28
CA LYS A 41 50.66 -45.71 40.69
C LYS A 41 49.81 -46.39 41.77
N ALA A 42 49.50 -47.67 41.57
CA ALA A 42 49.69 -48.62 42.68
C ALA A 42 51.20 -48.86 42.86
N CYS A 43 51.89 -47.88 43.42
CA CYS A 43 53.23 -48.03 43.99
C CYS A 43 53.33 -46.94 45.04
N ARG A 44 53.09 -47.31 46.29
CA ARG A 44 53.60 -46.57 47.44
C ARG A 44 55.07 -46.25 47.16
N GLN A 45 55.37 -45.00 46.87
CA GLN A 45 56.68 -44.45 47.15
C GLN A 45 56.48 -43.61 48.40
N THR A 46 57.11 -44.05 49.47
CA THR A 46 57.41 -43.27 50.65
C THR A 46 57.73 -41.83 50.25
N PRO A 47 57.25 -40.82 51.00
CA PRO A 47 57.63 -39.44 50.72
C PRO A 47 59.14 -39.33 50.96
N SER A 48 59.91 -39.29 49.87
CA SER A 48 61.26 -38.72 49.94
C SER A 48 61.10 -37.26 50.37
N LEU A 49 61.92 -36.82 51.32
CA LEU A 49 62.00 -35.44 51.83
C LEU A 49 62.08 -34.40 50.69
N GLU A 50 62.59 -34.81 49.54
CA GLU A 50 62.75 -34.00 48.32
C GLU A 50 61.41 -33.64 47.65
N SER A 51 60.38 -34.50 47.74
CA SER A 51 59.03 -34.23 47.20
C SER A 51 58.21 -33.28 48.09
N VAL A 52 58.48 -33.29 49.40
CA VAL A 52 57.82 -32.39 50.35
C VAL A 52 58.37 -30.96 50.20
N LEU A 53 59.69 -30.82 49.99
CA LEU A 53 60.30 -29.53 49.67
C LEU A 53 59.77 -28.94 48.35
N ASN A 54 59.60 -29.77 47.31
CA ASN A 54 59.04 -29.34 46.03
C ASN A 54 57.56 -28.92 46.14
N LYS A 55 56.74 -29.62 46.95
CA LYS A 55 55.36 -29.20 47.24
C LYS A 55 55.28 -27.89 48.02
N VAL A 56 56.15 -27.70 49.01
CA VAL A 56 56.22 -26.43 49.75
C VAL A 56 56.64 -25.29 48.84
N GLN A 57 57.56 -25.54 47.90
CA GLN A 57 57.97 -24.55 46.91
C GLN A 57 56.86 -24.25 45.89
N ALA A 58 56.15 -25.28 45.41
CA ALA A 58 55.01 -25.13 44.51
C ALA A 58 53.87 -24.33 45.16
N ASN A 59 53.56 -24.60 46.43
CA ASN A 59 52.53 -23.85 47.17
C ASN A 59 52.92 -22.37 47.35
N LYS A 60 54.20 -22.07 47.60
CA LYS A 60 54.68 -20.68 47.69
C LYS A 60 54.58 -19.95 46.35
N GLU A 61 54.87 -20.64 45.26
CA GLU A 61 54.76 -20.10 43.90
C GLU A 61 53.30 -19.88 43.49
N GLU A 62 52.40 -20.80 43.87
CA GLU A 62 50.96 -20.66 43.70
C GLU A 62 50.40 -19.45 44.47
N GLU A 63 50.83 -19.25 45.72
CA GLU A 63 50.48 -18.05 46.49
C GLU A 63 50.99 -16.76 45.84
N ARG A 64 52.20 -16.79 45.24
CA ARG A 64 52.76 -15.65 44.52
C ARG A 64 51.91 -15.29 43.31
N LEU A 65 51.58 -16.29 42.48
CA LEU A 65 50.77 -16.11 41.28
C LEU A 65 49.35 -15.63 41.61
N ASN A 66 48.75 -16.14 42.68
CA ASN A 66 47.42 -15.68 43.13
C ASN A 66 47.42 -14.21 43.54
N ARG A 67 48.48 -13.73 44.21
CA ARG A 67 48.62 -12.30 44.56
C ARG A 67 48.79 -11.43 43.32
N GLU A 68 49.59 -11.88 42.36
CA GLU A 68 49.79 -11.17 41.09
C GLU A 68 48.50 -11.10 40.26
N LEU A 69 47.73 -12.19 40.23
CA LEU A 69 46.42 -12.24 39.57
C LEU A 69 45.43 -11.27 40.23
N GLU A 70 45.41 -11.17 41.55
CA GLU A 70 44.56 -10.22 42.27
C GLU A 70 44.95 -8.76 41.96
N LEU A 71 46.24 -8.45 41.94
CA LEU A 71 46.75 -7.12 41.60
C LEU A 71 46.40 -6.71 40.16
N THR A 72 46.69 -7.58 39.19
CA THR A 72 46.36 -7.31 37.78
C THR A 72 44.87 -7.19 37.53
N THR A 73 44.05 -7.92 38.30
CA THR A 73 42.58 -7.77 38.25
C THR A 73 42.16 -6.39 38.76
N LYS A 74 42.75 -5.89 39.85
CA LYS A 74 42.48 -4.53 40.37
C LYS A 74 42.90 -3.47 39.36
N GLU A 75 44.09 -3.57 38.80
CA GLU A 75 44.58 -2.65 37.76
C GLU A 75 43.69 -2.65 36.53
N LYS A 76 43.28 -3.84 36.05
CA LYS A 76 42.35 -3.97 34.92
C LYS A 76 41.02 -3.28 35.21
N ASN A 77 40.48 -3.44 36.42
CA ASN A 77 39.22 -2.81 36.82
C ASN A 77 39.38 -1.28 36.88
N GLU A 78 40.46 -0.77 37.45
CA GLU A 78 40.74 0.67 37.47
C GLU A 78 40.93 1.24 36.05
N LEU A 79 41.62 0.52 35.17
CA LEU A 79 41.74 0.90 33.76
C LEU A 79 40.39 0.84 33.04
N THR A 80 39.54 -0.13 33.38
CA THR A 80 38.18 -0.22 32.83
C THR A 80 37.33 0.95 33.31
N ASP A 81 37.45 1.35 34.58
CA ASP A 81 36.75 2.52 35.15
C ASP A 81 37.27 3.83 34.56
N ARG A 82 38.58 3.97 34.36
CA ARG A 82 39.20 5.12 33.68
C ARG A 82 38.78 5.17 32.21
N LEU A 83 38.76 4.03 31.52
CA LEU A 83 38.28 3.94 30.14
C LEU A 83 36.79 4.28 30.07
N LEU A 84 35.99 3.83 31.03
CA LEU A 84 34.58 4.19 31.15
C LEU A 84 34.40 5.67 31.50
N TYR A 85 35.29 6.29 32.27
CA TYR A 85 35.27 7.74 32.48
C TYR A 85 35.61 8.52 31.20
N VAL A 86 36.59 8.05 30.44
CA VAL A 86 37.01 8.66 29.16
C VAL A 86 35.99 8.41 28.03
N THR A 87 35.35 7.24 28.03
CA THR A 87 34.50 6.75 26.92
C THR A 87 33.00 6.78 27.25
N GLY A 88 32.64 6.50 28.49
CA GLY A 88 31.29 6.20 28.99
C GLY A 88 30.54 7.42 29.50
N GLY A 89 30.38 8.41 28.62
CA GLY A 89 29.57 9.58 28.89
C GLY A 89 28.76 10.11 27.72
N SER A 90 28.59 9.39 26.60
CA SER A 90 28.07 9.95 25.33
C SER A 90 29.04 10.99 24.76
N MET A 91 29.20 11.07 23.44
CA MET A 91 29.92 12.18 22.80
C MET A 91 29.36 13.58 23.15
N ASN A 92 28.25 13.64 23.90
CA ASN A 92 27.54 14.83 24.32
C ASN A 92 27.79 15.29 25.77
N LYS A 93 28.60 14.61 26.60
CA LYS A 93 28.84 15.01 28.02
C LYS A 93 30.31 15.21 28.39
N SER A 94 31.15 15.66 27.46
CA SER A 94 32.44 16.23 27.88
C SER A 94 32.15 17.47 28.76
N PRO A 95 32.85 17.68 29.89
CA PRO A 95 32.75 18.90 30.69
C PRO A 95 33.03 20.19 29.89
N TYR A 96 33.61 20.05 28.69
CA TYR A 96 33.92 21.11 27.75
C TYR A 96 33.11 21.02 26.44
N PHE A 97 32.08 20.16 26.37
CA PHE A 97 31.18 20.11 25.22
C PHE A 97 30.30 21.36 25.23
N ARG A 98 30.79 22.42 24.60
CA ARG A 98 29.97 23.55 24.22
C ARG A 98 29.24 23.14 22.95
N PRO A 99 27.89 23.00 22.96
CA PRO A 99 27.15 22.74 21.74
C PRO A 99 27.54 23.82 20.74
N ASN A 100 28.08 23.41 19.59
CA ASN A 100 28.43 24.37 18.55
C ASN A 100 27.11 25.02 18.09
N PRO A 101 26.89 26.34 18.29
CA PRO A 101 25.62 26.97 17.93
C PRO A 101 25.28 26.80 16.46
N PHE A 102 26.30 26.74 15.59
CA PHE A 102 26.11 26.47 14.16
C PHE A 102 25.60 25.06 13.90
N TYR A 103 26.05 24.07 14.66
CA TYR A 103 25.64 22.68 14.52
C TYR A 103 24.20 22.47 14.99
N GLU A 104 23.81 23.05 16.13
CA GLU A 104 22.42 22.95 16.62
C GLU A 104 21.45 23.65 15.65
N ASN A 105 21.82 24.83 15.15
CA ASN A 105 21.04 25.51 14.11
C ASN A 105 20.92 24.67 12.83
N LEU A 106 21.99 23.99 12.42
CA LEU A 106 21.97 23.11 11.26
C LEU A 106 21.03 21.91 11.48
N LYS A 107 21.05 21.31 12.66
CA LYS A 107 20.18 20.19 13.03
C LYS A 107 18.70 20.59 13.04
N ILE A 108 18.37 21.79 13.50
CA ILE A 108 17.01 22.33 13.41
C ILE A 108 16.60 22.47 11.94
N LYS A 109 17.45 23.07 11.12
CA LYS A 109 17.20 23.22 9.67
C LYS A 109 17.05 21.88 8.96
N GLU A 110 17.85 20.87 9.32
CA GLU A 110 17.72 19.51 8.79
C GLU A 110 16.33 18.95 9.08
N ASN A 111 15.87 19.06 10.32
CA ASN A 111 14.53 18.61 10.71
C ASN A 111 13.42 19.35 9.97
N GLU A 112 13.56 20.67 9.79
CA GLU A 112 12.61 21.49 9.01
C GLU A 112 12.56 21.03 7.55
N VAL A 113 13.72 20.84 6.92
CA VAL A 113 13.82 20.35 5.53
C VAL A 113 13.24 18.94 5.40
N MET A 114 13.50 18.06 6.36
CA MET A 114 12.94 16.70 6.37
C MET A 114 11.42 16.71 6.51
N SER A 115 10.86 17.56 7.37
CA SER A 115 9.41 17.75 7.51
C SER A 115 8.78 18.29 6.23
N LEU A 116 9.38 19.31 5.62
CA LEU A 116 8.95 19.86 4.33
C LEU A 116 8.97 18.80 3.23
N LEU A 117 10.04 18.00 3.16
CA LEU A 117 10.17 16.93 2.18
C LEU A 117 9.08 15.87 2.36
N HIS A 118 8.81 15.46 3.61
CA HIS A 118 7.74 14.52 3.92
C HIS A 118 6.37 15.07 3.50
N ASN A 119 6.06 16.33 3.86
CA ASN A 119 4.80 16.97 3.48
C ASN A 119 4.65 17.08 1.95
N LEU A 120 5.71 17.45 1.25
CA LEU A 120 5.72 17.48 -0.22
C LEU A 120 5.49 16.08 -0.81
N HIS A 121 6.09 15.05 -0.22
CA HIS A 121 5.89 13.68 -0.65
C HIS A 121 4.43 13.24 -0.49
N THR A 122 3.83 13.47 0.68
CA THR A 122 2.41 13.18 0.95
C THR A 122 1.49 13.93 0.00
N ASN A 123 1.68 15.25 -0.16
CA ASN A 123 0.88 16.07 -1.08
C ASN A 123 0.99 15.56 -2.53
N ASN A 124 2.18 15.13 -2.96
CA ASN A 124 2.38 14.60 -4.30
C ASN A 124 1.61 13.27 -4.50
N ILE A 125 1.60 12.38 -3.50
CA ILE A 125 0.78 11.16 -3.53
C ILE A 125 -0.70 11.51 -3.66
N GLU A 126 -1.21 12.42 -2.84
CA GLU A 126 -2.62 12.85 -2.90
C GLU A 126 -2.98 13.46 -4.27
N HIS A 127 -2.15 14.34 -4.80
CA HIS A 127 -2.37 14.93 -6.12
C HIS A 127 -2.35 13.88 -7.23
N ARG A 128 -1.46 12.88 -7.13
CA ARG A 128 -1.40 11.76 -8.07
C ARG A 128 -2.67 10.93 -8.04
N GLU A 129 -3.24 10.68 -6.87
CA GLU A 129 -4.51 9.95 -6.71
C GLU A 129 -5.68 10.74 -7.31
N LYS A 130 -5.81 12.02 -6.96
CA LYS A 130 -6.83 12.92 -7.54
C LYS A 130 -6.74 12.99 -9.07
N PHE A 131 -5.52 13.02 -9.62
CA PHE A 131 -5.33 13.00 -11.06
C PHE A 131 -5.78 11.68 -11.71
N GLN A 132 -5.56 10.55 -11.03
CA GLN A 132 -6.07 9.25 -11.50
C GLN A 132 -7.60 9.19 -11.47
N GLU A 133 -8.24 9.74 -10.45
CA GLU A 133 -9.69 9.84 -10.35
C GLU A 133 -10.26 10.72 -11.47
N LEU A 134 -9.70 11.91 -11.67
CA LEU A 134 -10.10 12.81 -12.75
C LEU A 134 -9.96 12.16 -14.13
N LYS A 135 -8.91 11.35 -14.33
CA LYS A 135 -8.73 10.58 -15.56
C LYS A 135 -9.83 9.53 -15.74
N LYS A 136 -10.25 8.84 -14.68
CA LYS A 136 -11.36 7.89 -14.73
C LYS A 136 -12.68 8.60 -15.05
N GLU A 137 -12.93 9.73 -14.41
CA GLU A 137 -14.13 10.55 -14.63
C GLU A 137 -14.18 11.11 -16.06
N THR A 138 -13.07 11.60 -16.59
CA THR A 138 -12.96 12.05 -17.99
C THR A 138 -13.32 10.92 -18.96
N ASN A 139 -12.81 9.71 -18.72
CA ASN A 139 -13.13 8.55 -19.54
C ASN A 139 -14.61 8.15 -19.42
N PHE A 140 -15.18 8.24 -18.21
CA PHE A 140 -16.59 7.98 -17.99
C PHE A 140 -17.48 8.93 -18.81
N TYR A 141 -17.23 10.24 -18.75
CA TYR A 141 -18.00 11.22 -19.52
C TYR A 141 -17.81 11.05 -21.03
N ARG A 142 -16.60 10.73 -21.50
CA ARG A 142 -16.35 10.44 -22.92
C ARG A 142 -17.17 9.24 -23.41
N ASN A 143 -17.24 8.18 -22.60
CA ASN A 143 -18.03 6.99 -22.91
C ASN A 143 -19.54 7.29 -22.90
N LEU A 144 -20.02 8.04 -21.90
CA LEU A 144 -21.41 8.47 -21.80
C LEU A 144 -21.80 9.33 -23.01
N HIS A 145 -20.96 10.30 -23.38
CA HIS A 145 -21.17 11.14 -24.55
C HIS A 145 -21.29 10.32 -25.84
N SER A 146 -20.40 9.33 -26.02
CA SER A 146 -20.43 8.43 -27.18
C SER A 146 -21.74 7.64 -27.23
N ARG A 147 -22.25 7.17 -26.08
CA ARG A 147 -23.53 6.46 -26.00
C ARG A 147 -24.73 7.36 -26.31
N LEU A 148 -24.75 8.56 -25.75
CA LEU A 148 -25.79 9.56 -26.06
C LEU A 148 -25.84 9.91 -27.54
N LEU A 149 -24.68 10.03 -28.21
CA LEU A 149 -24.61 10.26 -29.66
C LEU A 149 -25.21 9.09 -30.46
N MET A 150 -24.95 7.84 -30.06
CA MET A 150 -25.55 6.67 -30.69
C MET A 150 -27.07 6.65 -30.50
N ASP A 151 -27.55 6.91 -29.29
CA ASP A 151 -28.98 6.95 -28.97
C ASP A 151 -29.67 8.07 -29.76
N GLN A 152 -29.05 9.25 -29.86
CA GLN A 152 -29.54 10.36 -30.68
C GLN A 152 -29.63 9.96 -32.16
N ALA A 153 -28.63 9.26 -32.70
CA ALA A 153 -28.66 8.77 -34.08
C ALA A 153 -29.76 7.72 -34.29
N CYS A 154 -29.97 6.81 -33.32
CA CYS A 154 -31.03 5.80 -33.34
C CYS A 154 -32.42 6.47 -33.33
N MET A 155 -32.64 7.43 -32.44
CA MET A 155 -33.90 8.18 -32.35
C MET A 155 -34.20 8.98 -33.63
N LYS A 156 -33.18 9.61 -34.24
CA LYS A 156 -33.33 10.30 -35.53
C LYS A 156 -33.80 9.34 -36.64
N LYS A 157 -33.23 8.13 -36.71
CA LYS A 157 -33.67 7.10 -37.68
C LYS A 157 -35.14 6.71 -37.45
N LYS A 158 -35.53 6.42 -36.20
CA LYS A 158 -36.93 6.09 -35.85
C LYS A 158 -37.90 7.23 -36.18
N LEU A 159 -37.48 8.48 -35.97
CA LEU A 159 -38.31 9.64 -36.30
C LEU A 159 -38.53 9.78 -37.81
N VAL A 160 -37.52 9.45 -38.63
CA VAL A 160 -37.65 9.43 -40.08
C VAL A 160 -38.61 8.32 -40.53
N THR A 161 -38.48 7.11 -39.96
CA THR A 161 -39.39 5.99 -40.32
C THR A 161 -40.83 6.30 -39.92
N LEU A 162 -41.08 6.80 -38.71
CA LEU A 162 -42.43 7.18 -38.26
C LEU A 162 -43.06 8.28 -39.12
N LYS A 163 -42.27 9.27 -39.56
CA LYS A 163 -42.74 10.31 -40.49
C LYS A 163 -43.14 9.72 -41.85
N GLN A 164 -42.44 8.69 -42.31
CA GLN A 164 -42.76 8.01 -43.55
C GLN A 164 -44.04 7.17 -43.41
N GLU A 165 -44.12 6.35 -42.36
CA GLU A 165 -45.31 5.54 -42.03
C GLU A 165 -46.56 6.42 -41.85
N SER A 166 -46.42 7.58 -41.20
CA SER A 166 -47.53 8.53 -41.05
C SER A 166 -48.03 9.07 -42.38
N LYS A 167 -47.14 9.37 -43.34
CA LYS A 167 -47.53 9.79 -44.69
C LYS A 167 -48.20 8.66 -45.46
N GLU A 168 -47.73 7.42 -45.28
CA GLU A 168 -48.35 6.24 -45.87
C GLU A 168 -49.76 6.00 -45.35
N LEU A 169 -49.95 6.05 -44.03
CA LEU A 169 -51.28 5.95 -43.41
C LEU A 169 -52.22 7.07 -43.88
N GLN A 170 -51.72 8.29 -44.06
CA GLN A 170 -52.52 9.40 -44.60
C GLN A 170 -52.97 9.11 -46.05
N ARG A 171 -52.12 8.51 -46.88
CA ARG A 171 -52.50 8.05 -48.23
C ARG A 171 -53.55 6.94 -48.17
N TYR A 172 -53.35 5.92 -47.34
CA TYR A 172 -54.33 4.85 -47.17
C TYR A 172 -55.69 5.36 -46.67
N LEU A 173 -55.71 6.32 -45.74
CA LEU A 173 -56.95 6.93 -45.27
C LEU A 173 -57.69 7.69 -46.37
N PHE A 174 -56.96 8.37 -47.26
CA PHE A 174 -57.51 9.05 -48.42
C PHE A 174 -58.07 8.06 -49.46
N GLU A 175 -57.37 6.95 -49.71
CA GLU A 175 -57.82 5.89 -50.63
C GLU A 175 -59.07 5.14 -50.11
N LEU A 176 -59.17 4.93 -48.79
CA LEU A 176 -60.33 4.30 -48.14
C LEU A 176 -61.53 5.23 -47.98
N ASN A 177 -61.32 6.52 -48.14
CA ASN A 177 -62.37 7.54 -48.16
C ASN A 177 -62.42 8.14 -49.57
N PRO A 178 -62.70 7.33 -50.62
CA PRO A 178 -62.96 7.91 -51.92
C PRO A 178 -64.16 8.82 -51.70
N ASN A 179 -63.96 10.12 -51.91
CA ASN A 179 -65.11 11.01 -51.95
C ASN A 179 -66.10 10.38 -52.94
N ASP A 180 -67.29 10.02 -52.46
CA ASP A 180 -68.41 9.64 -53.29
C ASP A 180 -68.80 10.88 -54.11
N GLU A 181 -68.04 11.18 -55.17
CA GLU A 181 -68.39 12.23 -56.12
C GLU A 181 -69.70 11.90 -56.85
N ASP A 182 -70.23 10.67 -56.72
CA ASP A 182 -71.52 10.25 -57.25
C ASP A 182 -72.74 10.69 -56.41
N GLY A 183 -72.51 11.36 -55.27
CA GLY A 183 -73.58 11.87 -54.39
C GLY A 183 -73.97 13.34 -54.65
N GLN A 184 -73.06 14.15 -55.19
CA GLN A 184 -73.29 15.60 -55.34
C GLN A 184 -74.00 15.98 -56.65
N GLU A 185 -73.89 15.16 -57.69
CA GLU A 185 -74.60 15.39 -58.96
C GLU A 185 -76.11 15.07 -58.84
N LYS A 186 -76.49 14.15 -57.95
CA LYS A 186 -77.89 13.71 -57.78
C LYS A 186 -78.74 14.73 -57.01
N THR A 187 -78.16 15.51 -56.10
CA THR A 187 -78.89 16.54 -55.33
C THR A 187 -79.14 17.81 -56.15
N SER A 188 -78.22 18.18 -57.04
CA SER A 188 -78.41 19.30 -57.97
C SER A 188 -79.57 19.03 -58.94
N ASN A 189 -79.67 17.81 -59.48
CA ASN A 189 -80.68 17.46 -60.48
C ASN A 189 -82.10 17.38 -59.91
N LEU A 190 -82.25 16.89 -58.67
CA LEU A 190 -83.53 16.85 -57.96
C LEU A 190 -84.07 18.26 -57.65
N GLN A 191 -83.17 19.20 -57.32
CA GLN A 191 -83.54 20.59 -57.04
C GLN A 191 -83.92 21.35 -58.32
N THR A 192 -83.30 21.06 -59.46
CA THR A 192 -83.69 21.63 -60.76
C THR A 192 -85.05 21.10 -61.24
N GLN A 193 -85.39 19.82 -60.99
CA GLN A 193 -86.72 19.29 -61.31
C GLN A 193 -87.84 19.90 -60.44
N GLN A 194 -87.60 20.14 -59.14
CA GLN A 194 -88.61 20.77 -58.28
C GLN A 194 -88.93 22.21 -58.69
N ASN A 195 -87.93 22.98 -59.15
CA ASN A 195 -88.16 24.36 -59.57
C ASN A 195 -88.90 24.48 -60.91
N LEU A 196 -88.65 23.56 -61.85
CA LEU A 196 -89.39 23.50 -63.13
C LEU A 196 -90.87 23.13 -62.96
N VAL A 197 -91.21 22.25 -62.01
CA VAL A 197 -92.61 21.88 -61.74
C VAL A 197 -93.37 23.03 -61.07
N SER A 198 -92.70 23.82 -60.23
CA SER A 198 -93.30 24.94 -59.50
C SER A 198 -93.66 26.13 -60.40
N GLU A 199 -92.86 26.40 -61.45
CA GLU A 199 -93.11 27.52 -62.38
C GLU A 199 -94.28 27.25 -63.35
N THR A 200 -94.54 25.99 -63.71
CA THR A 200 -95.62 25.67 -64.67
C THR A 200 -97.04 25.72 -64.09
N THR A 201 -97.19 25.84 -62.77
CA THR A 201 -98.50 25.87 -62.08
C THR A 201 -98.94 27.27 -61.63
N GLY A 202 -98.15 28.32 -61.87
CA GLY A 202 -98.46 29.70 -61.45
C GLY A 202 -99.14 30.59 -62.51
N ASP A 203 -99.19 30.18 -63.78
CA ASP A 203 -99.60 31.03 -64.92
C ASP A 203 -101.01 30.69 -65.47
N MET A 204 -101.97 30.34 -64.62
CA MET A 204 -103.40 30.25 -65.00
C MET A 204 -104.33 30.79 -63.90
N GLU A 205 -104.22 32.08 -63.60
CA GLU A 205 -105.32 32.91 -63.06
C GLU A 205 -105.59 34.12 -63.98
#